data_AF-A0A963CQG6-F1
#
_entry.id   AF-A0A963CQG6-F1
#
_cell.length_a   1.000
_cell.length_b   1.000
_cell.length_c   1.000
_cell.angle_alpha   90.00
_cell.angle_beta   90.00
_cell.angle_gamma   90.00
#
_symmetry.space_group_name_H-M   'P 1'
#
loop_
_entity.id
_entity.type
_entity.pdbx_description
1 polymer ?
#
loop_
_entity_poly.entity_id
_entity_poly.type
_entity_poly.pdbx_seq_one_letter_code
_entity_poly.pdbx_strand_id
1 'polypeptide(L)'
;LDRAIADGEDYGFVKVLTLPGKDKILGATIIGEHAGDLIAEFVTAMRYGLGMNKILGTIHIYPTWTEGNKFAAGNWKKAHAPEQLLEWVEKLHAWRRGA
;
A
#
# COMPACT_ATOMS: atom_id res chain seq x y z
N LEU A 1 -8.66 -2.12 -9.75
CA LEU A 1 -9.42 -2.33 -8.50
C LEU A 1 -10.77 -2.88 -8.90
N ASP A 2 -11.13 -4.10 -8.48
CA ASP A 2 -12.30 -4.81 -9.03
C ASP A 2 -13.62 -4.06 -8.76
N ARG A 3 -13.75 -3.41 -7.59
CA ARG A 3 -14.91 -2.56 -7.30
C ARG A 3 -15.07 -1.43 -8.30
N ALA A 4 -13.98 -0.76 -8.66
CA ALA A 4 -14.01 0.36 -9.60
C ALA A 4 -14.39 -0.08 -11.02
N ILE A 5 -13.88 -1.25 -11.44
CA ILE A 5 -14.22 -1.87 -12.73
C ILE A 5 -15.71 -2.26 -12.77
N ALA A 6 -16.22 -2.84 -11.68
CA ALA A 6 -17.62 -3.23 -11.57
C ALA A 6 -18.58 -2.03 -11.67
N ASP A 7 -18.14 -0.85 -11.23
CA ASP A 7 -18.92 0.39 -11.28
C ASP A 7 -18.70 1.21 -12.56
N GLY A 8 -17.74 0.84 -13.41
CA GLY A 8 -17.38 1.60 -14.61
C GLY A 8 -16.58 2.88 -14.34
N GLU A 9 -16.08 3.05 -13.12
CA GLU A 9 -15.37 4.25 -12.63
C GLU A 9 -13.89 3.91 -12.31
N ASP A 10 -13.22 3.22 -13.23
CA ASP A 10 -11.89 2.64 -13.04
C ASP A 10 -10.71 3.58 -13.34
N TYR A 11 -10.98 4.88 -13.47
CA TYR A 11 -9.99 5.93 -13.66
C TYR A 11 -9.70 6.67 -12.35
N GLY A 12 -8.43 7.02 -12.14
CA GLY A 12 -7.99 7.72 -10.92
C GLY A 12 -6.71 7.13 -10.34
N PHE A 13 -6.28 7.66 -9.21
CA PHE A 13 -5.13 7.14 -8.48
C PHE A 13 -5.10 7.58 -7.00
N VAL A 14 -4.36 6.81 -6.21
CA VAL A 14 -3.96 7.15 -4.83
C VAL A 14 -2.45 7.38 -4.84
N LYS A 15 -2.02 8.58 -4.42
CA LYS A 15 -0.60 8.92 -4.24
C LYS A 15 -0.35 9.24 -2.78
N VAL A 16 0.66 8.60 -2.18
CA VAL A 16 1.06 8.83 -0.79
C VAL A 16 2.52 9.27 -0.74
N LEU A 17 2.79 10.36 -0.02
CA LEU A 17 4.14 10.85 0.24
C LEU A 17 4.62 10.30 1.58
N THR A 18 5.80 9.68 1.59
CA THR A 18 6.43 9.15 2.81
C THR A 18 7.78 9.78 3.08
N LEU A 19 8.18 9.81 4.36
CA LEU A 19 9.52 10.21 4.75
C LEU A 19 10.56 9.22 4.19
N PRO A 20 11.67 9.66 3.56
CA PRO A 20 12.67 8.76 3.03
C PRO A 20 13.21 7.78 4.08
N GLY A 21 13.31 6.50 3.71
CA GLY A 21 13.80 5.43 4.58
C GLY A 21 12.87 5.04 5.74
N LYS A 22 11.67 5.62 5.84
CA LYS A 22 10.68 5.29 6.87
C LYS A 22 9.30 5.09 6.23
N ASP A 23 8.39 4.47 6.96
CA ASP A 23 7.00 4.28 6.52
C ASP A 23 6.07 5.42 6.95
N LYS A 24 6.62 6.48 7.56
CA LYS A 24 5.86 7.64 8.02
C LYS A 24 5.21 8.37 6.85
N ILE A 25 3.89 8.54 6.92
CA ILE A 25 3.08 9.28 5.96
C ILE A 25 3.24 10.79 6.21
N LEU A 26 3.52 11.54 5.15
CA LEU A 26 3.63 13.01 5.15
C LEU A 26 2.43 13.69 4.50
N GLY A 27 1.72 12.98 3.62
CA GLY A 27 0.55 13.46 2.92
C GLY A 27 0.01 12.43 1.95
N ALA A 28 -1.25 12.61 1.53
CA ALA A 28 -1.89 11.78 0.52
C ALA A 28 -2.73 12.64 -0.44
N THR A 29 -2.85 12.17 -1.68
CA THR A 29 -3.70 12.76 -2.72
C THR A 29 -4.46 11.62 -3.38
N ILE A 30 -5.78 11.77 -3.48
CA ILE A 30 -6.66 10.78 -4.12
C ILE A 30 -7.48 11.51 -5.19
N ILE A 31 -7.50 10.93 -6.39
CA ILE A 31 -8.34 11.36 -7.50
C ILE A 31 -9.15 10.14 -7.94
N GLY A 32 -10.47 10.28 -8.05
CA GLY A 32 -11.39 9.22 -8.45
C GLY A 32 -12.71 9.26 -7.66
N GLU A 33 -13.62 8.35 -8.00
CA GLU A 33 -14.89 8.17 -7.31
C GLU A 33 -14.66 7.82 -5.82
N HIS A 34 -15.52 8.32 -4.93
CA HIS A 34 -15.37 8.22 -3.46
C HIS A 34 -14.06 8.77 -2.84
N ALA A 35 -13.26 9.59 -3.53
CA ALA A 35 -12.00 10.11 -2.99
C ALA A 35 -12.13 10.80 -1.62
N GLY A 36 -13.25 11.53 -1.41
CA GLY A 36 -13.55 12.20 -0.15
C GLY A 36 -13.76 11.27 1.04
N ASP A 37 -14.26 10.06 0.80
CA ASP A 37 -14.43 9.05 1.85
C ASP A 37 -13.11 8.30 2.09
N LEU A 38 -12.38 7.98 1.02
CA LEU A 38 -11.12 7.23 1.07
C LEU A 38 -9.99 7.99 1.77
N ILE A 39 -9.96 9.33 1.67
CA ILE A 39 -8.90 10.14 2.27
C ILE A 39 -8.91 10.09 3.81
N ALA A 40 -10.07 9.78 4.42
CA ALA A 40 -10.24 9.75 5.87
C ALA A 40 -9.30 8.74 6.56
N GLU A 41 -8.98 7.63 5.91
CA GLU A 41 -8.03 6.65 6.42
C GLU A 41 -6.63 7.25 6.55
N PHE A 42 -6.14 7.96 5.52
CA PHE A 42 -4.83 8.61 5.56
C PHE A 42 -4.78 9.78 6.53
N VAL A 43 -5.87 10.55 6.66
CA VAL A 43 -5.99 11.61 7.68
C VAL A 43 -5.86 11.00 9.08
N THR A 44 -6.58 9.91 9.35
CA THR A 44 -6.53 9.19 10.62
C THR A 44 -5.13 8.62 10.88
N ALA A 45 -4.51 8.01 9.86
CA ALA A 45 -3.16 7.47 9.96
C ALA A 45 -2.13 8.55 10.28
N MET A 46 -2.17 9.70 9.61
CA MET A 46 -1.30 10.84 9.90
C MET A 46 -1.54 11.39 11.31
N ARG A 47 -2.81 11.50 11.75
CA ARG A 47 -3.17 12.00 13.09
C ARG A 47 -2.57 11.14 14.21
N TYR A 48 -2.54 9.82 14.04
CA TYR A 48 -2.05 8.88 15.05
C TYR A 48 -0.64 8.34 14.76
N GLY A 49 0.05 8.85 13.74
CA GLY A 49 1.40 8.43 13.39
C GLY A 49 1.49 6.98 12.88
N LEU A 50 0.42 6.45 12.28
CA LEU A 50 0.41 5.13 11.65
C LEU A 50 1.06 5.22 10.27
N GLY A 51 2.08 4.39 10.04
CA GLY A 51 2.81 4.34 8.78
C GLY A 51 2.16 3.43 7.72
N MET A 52 2.77 3.40 6.53
CA MET A 52 2.30 2.60 5.39
C MET A 52 2.22 1.11 5.68
N ASN A 53 3.10 0.55 6.54
CA ASN A 53 2.99 -0.86 6.92
C ASN A 53 1.70 -1.15 7.71
N LYS A 54 1.17 -0.19 8.46
CA LYS A 54 -0.09 -0.36 9.18
C LYS A 54 -1.29 -0.34 8.24
N ILE A 55 -1.30 0.57 7.26
CA ILE A 55 -2.31 0.56 6.17
C ILE A 55 -2.28 -0.79 5.45
N LEU A 56 -1.10 -1.27 5.05
CA LEU A 56 -0.96 -2.55 4.36
C LEU A 56 -1.43 -3.74 5.21
N GLY A 57 -1.17 -3.70 6.52
CA GLY A 57 -1.58 -4.74 7.48
C GLY A 57 -3.06 -4.72 7.83
N THR A 58 -3.80 -3.65 7.53
CA THR A 58 -5.24 -3.56 7.77
C THR A 58 -5.99 -4.45 6.78
N ILE A 59 -6.96 -5.21 7.30
CA ILE A 59 -7.90 -5.97 6.47
C ILE A 59 -8.89 -4.98 5.84
N HIS A 60 -8.67 -4.68 4.57
CA HIS A 60 -9.62 -3.96 3.74
C HIS A 60 -10.65 -4.95 3.19
N ILE A 61 -11.92 -4.58 3.29
CA ILE A 61 -13.04 -5.44 2.87
C ILE A 61 -13.03 -5.52 1.34
N TYR A 62 -13.25 -6.73 0.82
CA TYR A 62 -13.40 -6.97 -0.61
C TYR A 62 -14.86 -7.32 -0.96
N PRO A 63 -15.42 -6.83 -2.09
CA PRO A 63 -14.86 -5.82 -2.99
C PRO A 63 -15.25 -4.40 -2.57
N THR A 64 -14.30 -3.52 -2.22
CA THR A 64 -14.61 -2.12 -1.85
C THR A 64 -13.60 -1.10 -2.39
N TRP A 65 -14.01 0.17 -2.43
CA TRP A 65 -13.15 1.30 -2.80
C TRP A 65 -11.92 1.44 -1.89
N THR A 66 -12.05 1.07 -0.62
CA THR A 66 -10.97 1.15 0.38
C THR A 66 -9.74 0.33 -0.01
N GLU A 67 -9.91 -0.74 -0.78
CA GLU A 67 -8.79 -1.54 -1.27
C GLU A 67 -7.80 -0.74 -2.13
N GLY A 68 -8.22 0.39 -2.72
CA GLY A 68 -7.31 1.34 -3.36
C GLY A 68 -6.17 1.81 -2.44
N ASN A 69 -6.47 2.13 -1.18
CA ASN A 69 -5.48 2.54 -0.19
C ASN A 69 -4.53 1.38 0.16
N LYS A 70 -5.07 0.16 0.31
CA LYS A 70 -4.29 -1.06 0.49
C LYS A 70 -3.33 -1.31 -0.68
N PHE A 71 -3.80 -1.15 -1.92
CA PHE A 71 -2.96 -1.32 -3.11
C PHE A 71 -1.85 -0.28 -3.17
N ALA A 72 -2.14 0.99 -2.84
CA ALA A 72 -1.11 2.02 -2.73
C ALA A 72 -0.04 1.63 -1.69
N ALA A 73 -0.45 1.11 -0.53
CA ALA A 73 0.47 0.63 0.49
C ALA A 73 1.27 -0.61 0.07
N GLY A 74 0.65 -1.52 -0.68
CA GLY A 74 1.32 -2.69 -1.25
C GLY A 74 2.38 -2.32 -2.29
N ASN A 75 2.05 -1.39 -3.19
CA ASN A 75 2.99 -0.88 -4.18
C ASN A 75 4.16 -0.13 -3.51
N TRP A 76 3.86 0.70 -2.50
CA TRP A 76 4.88 1.32 -1.68
C TRP A 76 5.80 0.27 -1.03
N LYS A 77 5.25 -0.82 -0.46
CA LYS A 77 6.04 -1.86 0.20
C LYS A 77 6.97 -2.58 -0.78
N LYS A 78 6.49 -2.92 -1.98
CA LYS A 78 7.31 -3.52 -3.04
C LYS A 78 8.47 -2.61 -3.43
N ALA A 79 8.22 -1.31 -3.59
CA ALA A 79 9.28 -0.34 -3.91
C ALA A 79 10.33 -0.13 -2.79
N HIS A 80 10.04 -0.59 -1.57
CA HIS A 80 10.93 -0.53 -0.41
C HIS A 80 11.35 -1.92 0.07
N ALA A 81 11.22 -2.95 -0.78
CA ALA A 81 11.71 -4.28 -0.47
C ALA A 81 13.25 -4.27 -0.39
N PRO A 82 13.85 -4.96 0.60
CA PRO A 82 15.30 -5.03 0.71
C PRO A 82 15.84 -6.08 -0.29
N GLU A 83 15.97 -5.70 -1.56
CA GLU A 83 16.33 -6.61 -2.67
C GLU A 83 17.60 -7.42 -2.39
N GLN A 84 18.67 -6.76 -1.92
CA GLN A 84 19.92 -7.45 -1.58
C GLN A 84 19.72 -8.54 -0.53
N LEU A 85 18.90 -8.28 0.50
CA LEU A 85 18.60 -9.28 1.52
C LEU A 85 17.80 -10.44 0.92
N LEU A 86 16.86 -10.16 0.01
CA LEU A 86 16.08 -11.19 -0.66
C LEU A 86 16.95 -12.10 -1.51
N GLU A 87 17.97 -11.57 -2.21
CA GLU A 87 18.96 -12.38 -2.93
C GLU A 87 19.77 -13.30 -2.00
N TRP A 88 20.18 -12.80 -0.83
CA TRP A 88 20.87 -13.62 0.18
C TRP A 88 19.98 -14.73 0.73
N VAL A 89 18.72 -14.38 1.01
CA VAL A 89 17.72 -15.32 1.49
C VAL A 89 17.43 -16.39 0.43
N GLU A 90 17.37 -16.03 -0.84
CA GLU A 90 17.23 -16.97 -1.95
C GLU A 90 18.39 -17.97 -2.01
N LYS A 91 19.64 -17.48 -1.96
CA LYS A 91 20.85 -18.33 -1.93
C LYS A 91 20.84 -19.30 -0.75
N LEU A 92 20.50 -18.80 0.45
CA LEU A 92 20.37 -19.62 1.65
C LEU A 92 19.29 -20.70 1.47
N HIS A 93 18.13 -20.36 0.91
CA HIS A 93 17.06 -21.31 0.65
C HIS A 93 17.44 -22.33 -0.43
N ALA A 94 18.19 -21.95 -1.46
CA ALA A 94 18.69 -22.87 -2.47
C ALA A 94 19.62 -23.93 -1.84
N TRP A 95 20.59 -23.49 -1.03
CA TRP A 95 21.48 -24.39 -0.28
C TRP A 95 20.70 -25.33 0.65
N ARG A 96 19.70 -24.81 1.39
CA ARG A 96 18.87 -25.63 2.29
C ARG A 96 17.97 -26.65 1.57
N ARG A 97 17.58 -26.38 0.33
CA ARG A 97 16.76 -27.30 -0.48
C ARG A 97 17.59 -28.39 -1.16
N GLY A 98 18.91 -28.43 -0.95
CA GLY A 98 19.78 -29.47 -1.52
C GLY A 98 20.10 -29.28 -2.99
N ALA A 99 20.09 -28.03 -3.48
CA ALA A 99 20.79 -27.66 -4.72
C ALA A 99 22.29 -27.60 -4.47
#